data_AF-A0A8I2YCI8-F1
#
_entry.id   AF-A0A8I2YCI8-F1
#
_cell.length_a   1.000
_cell.length_b   1.000
_cell.length_c   1.000
_cell.angle_alpha   90.00
_cell.angle_beta   90.00
_cell.angle_gamma   90.00
#
_symmetry.space_group_name_H-M   'P 1'
#
loop_
_entity.id
_entity.type
_entity.pdbx_description
1 polymer ?
#
loop_
_entity_poly.entity_id
_entity_poly.type
_entity_poly.pdbx_seq_one_letter_code
_entity_poly.pdbx_strand_id
1 'polypeptide(L)'
;MFTCSTCKMQFHVKGVYNAHTRKYIPVSTFTTHSEQQVMVERNEGGVFLCYCSHPGCPKPIGYLMVDFMKNHMKKVQSTWIGRKESEQGTVAPKVHHPPTAVNMT
;
A
#
# COMPACT_ATOMS: atom_id res chain seq x y z
N MET A 1 -9.92 -5.92 -23.02
CA MET A 1 -10.76 -6.08 -21.81
C MET A 1 -9.85 -5.94 -20.60
N PHE A 2 -10.27 -5.20 -19.57
CA PHE A 2 -9.47 -4.97 -18.36
C PHE A 2 -10.16 -5.63 -17.18
N THR A 3 -9.45 -6.50 -16.45
CA THR A 3 -10.01 -7.24 -15.32
C THR A 3 -9.38 -6.78 -14.03
N CYS A 4 -10.20 -6.42 -13.05
CA CYS A 4 -9.73 -6.12 -11.71
C CYS A 4 -9.24 -7.41 -11.03
N SER A 5 -7.96 -7.45 -10.65
CA SER A 5 -7.38 -8.63 -9.98
C SER A 5 -7.97 -8.87 -8.60
N THR A 6 -8.47 -7.82 -7.93
CA THR A 6 -9.07 -7.86 -6.59
C THR A 6 -10.52 -8.35 -6.61
N CYS A 7 -11.42 -7.69 -7.36
CA CYS A 7 -12.85 -8.02 -7.35
C CYS A 7 -13.34 -8.82 -8.56
N LYS A 8 -12.45 -9.16 -9.50
CA LYS A 8 -12.73 -9.91 -10.74
C LYS A 8 -13.71 -9.26 -11.71
N MET A 9 -14.16 -8.02 -11.45
CA MET A 9 -14.98 -7.26 -12.39
C MET A 9 -14.21 -6.98 -13.68
N GLN A 10 -14.93 -7.05 -14.80
CA GLN A 10 -14.39 -6.83 -16.13
C GLN A 10 -14.91 -5.51 -16.69
N PHE A 11 -14.03 -4.79 -17.37
CA PHE A 11 -14.29 -3.47 -17.92
C PHE A 11 -13.88 -3.44 -19.39
N HIS A 12 -14.76 -2.93 -20.24
CA HIS A 12 -14.49 -2.79 -21.67
C HIS A 12 -13.72 -1.51 -22.00
N VAL A 13 -13.78 -0.52 -21.11
CA VAL A 13 -13.15 0.80 -21.28
C VAL A 13 -12.07 1.02 -20.22
N LYS A 14 -10.86 1.39 -20.66
CA LYS A 14 -9.71 1.63 -19.76
C LYS A 14 -9.97 2.73 -18.73
N GLY A 15 -10.65 3.80 -19.12
CA GLY A 15 -11.00 4.91 -18.22
C GLY A 15 -11.87 4.45 -17.04
N VAL A 16 -12.88 3.61 -17.31
CA VAL A 16 -13.78 3.06 -16.29
C VAL A 16 -13.04 2.09 -15.36
N TYR A 17 -12.18 1.23 -15.92
CA TYR A 17 -11.28 0.40 -15.12
C TYR A 17 -10.41 1.24 -14.18
N ASN A 18 -9.75 2.28 -14.69
CA ASN A 18 -8.89 3.15 -13.90
C ASN A 18 -9.67 3.88 -12.78
N ALA A 19 -10.90 4.31 -13.04
CA ALA A 19 -11.75 4.92 -12.04
C ALA A 19 -12.15 3.91 -10.95
N HIS A 20 -12.49 2.68 -11.37
CA HIS A 20 -12.80 1.59 -10.47
C HIS A 20 -11.62 1.25 -9.55
N THR A 21 -10.42 1.03 -10.10
CA THR A 21 -9.24 0.71 -9.30
C THR A 21 -8.87 1.83 -8.34
N ARG A 22 -9.10 3.09 -8.74
CA ARG A 22 -8.92 4.23 -7.84
C ARG A 22 -9.85 4.27 -6.65
N LYS A 23 -11.11 3.89 -6.86
CA LYS A 23 -12.15 3.98 -5.83
C LYS A 23 -12.21 2.75 -4.93
N TYR A 24 -11.92 1.56 -5.47
CA TYR A 24 -12.22 0.29 -4.80
C TYR A 24 -10.99 -0.54 -4.44
N ILE A 25 -9.79 -0.12 -4.82
CA ILE A 25 -8.55 -0.84 -4.51
C ILE A 25 -7.64 0.06 -3.65
N PRO A 26 -7.85 0.07 -2.32
CA PRO A 26 -7.01 0.81 -1.38
C PRO A 26 -5.67 0.13 -1.17
N VAL A 27 -5.61 -1.21 -1.27
CA VAL A 27 -4.42 -2.04 -1.07
C VAL A 27 -4.15 -2.85 -2.32
N SER A 28 -2.88 -2.98 -2.72
CA SER A 28 -2.49 -3.81 -3.85
C SER A 28 -1.13 -4.45 -3.61
N THR A 29 -0.92 -5.62 -4.22
CA THR A 29 0.28 -6.43 -4.07
C THR A 29 0.94 -6.63 -5.43
N PHE A 30 2.26 -6.51 -5.50
CA PHE A 30 3.04 -6.78 -6.70
C PHE A 30 4.39 -7.42 -6.36
N THR A 31 4.96 -8.16 -7.31
CA THR A 31 6.30 -8.75 -7.17
C THR A 31 7.33 -7.83 -7.82
N THR A 32 8.43 -7.59 -7.12
CA THR A 32 9.57 -6.80 -7.59
C THR A 32 10.51 -7.64 -8.47
N HIS A 33 11.57 -7.03 -9.00
CA HIS A 33 12.60 -7.75 -9.76
C HIS A 33 13.35 -8.80 -8.92
N SER A 34 13.56 -8.55 -7.62
CA SER A 34 14.22 -9.49 -6.71
C SER A 34 13.28 -10.57 -6.17
N GLU A 35 12.18 -10.85 -6.89
CA GLU A 35 11.13 -11.80 -6.52
C GLU A 35 10.44 -11.53 -5.17
N GLN A 36 10.72 -10.37 -4.55
CA GLN A 36 10.07 -9.95 -3.32
C GLN A 36 8.63 -9.52 -3.63
N GLN A 37 7.68 -10.12 -2.91
CA GLN A 37 6.28 -9.70 -2.91
C GLN A 37 6.10 -8.47 -1.99
N VAL A 38 5.54 -7.40 -2.54
CA VAL A 38 5.35 -6.12 -1.86
C VAL A 38 3.88 -5.77 -1.84
N MET A 39 3.36 -5.48 -0.65
CA MET A 39 2.03 -4.90 -0.44
C MET A 39 2.15 -3.39 -0.27
N VAL A 40 1.31 -2.63 -0.96
CA VAL A 40 1.21 -1.18 -0.83
C VAL A 40 -0.22 -0.75 -0.58
N GLU A 41 -0.36 0.31 0.19
CA GLU A 41 -1.64 0.95 0.48
C GLU A 41 -1.63 2.39 -0.07
N ARG A 42 -2.81 2.89 -0.45
CA ARG A 42 -3.01 4.31 -0.74
C ARG A 42 -2.88 5.10 0.54
N ASN A 43 -2.15 6.21 0.49
CA ASN A 43 -2.16 7.18 1.58
C ASN A 43 -3.49 7.98 1.63
N GLU A 44 -3.60 8.90 2.58
CA GLU A 44 -4.75 9.81 2.72
C GLU A 44 -5.03 10.65 1.45
N GLY A 45 -3.99 10.90 0.64
CA GLY A 45 -4.10 11.58 -0.66
C GLY A 45 -4.54 10.67 -1.82
N GLY A 46 -4.82 9.39 -1.57
CA GLY A 46 -5.29 8.45 -2.58
C GLY A 46 -4.22 7.97 -3.56
N VAL A 47 -2.92 8.10 -3.22
CA VAL A 47 -1.78 7.66 -4.04
C VAL A 47 -0.98 6.55 -3.35
N PHE A 48 -0.35 5.69 -4.16
CA PHE A 48 0.61 4.68 -3.71
C PHE A 48 2.01 5.28 -3.63
N LEU A 49 2.62 5.26 -2.44
CA LEU A 49 3.99 5.72 -2.25
C LEU A 49 4.97 4.58 -2.53
N CYS A 50 5.99 4.87 -3.34
CA CYS A 50 7.04 3.91 -3.66
C CYS A 50 8.23 4.09 -2.73
N TYR A 51 8.64 3.03 -2.04
CA TYR A 51 9.76 3.02 -1.12
C TYR A 51 10.94 2.22 -1.67
N CYS A 52 11.35 2.49 -2.91
CA CYS A 52 12.61 1.96 -3.43
C CYS A 52 13.80 2.87 -3.09
N SER A 53 15.01 2.35 -3.25
CA SER A 53 16.28 3.09 -3.08
C SER A 53 16.68 3.98 -4.28
N HIS A 54 15.91 3.98 -5.37
CA HIS A 54 16.29 4.70 -6.59
C HIS A 54 16.20 6.24 -6.40
N PRO A 55 17.21 7.02 -6.78
CA PRO A 55 17.22 8.48 -6.59
C PRO A 55 16.16 9.20 -7.44
N GLY A 56 15.79 8.67 -8.61
CA GLY A 56 14.71 9.18 -9.45
C GLY A 56 13.31 8.70 -9.04
N CYS A 57 13.14 8.14 -7.84
CA CYS A 57 11.82 7.73 -7.35
C CYS A 57 10.96 8.98 -7.11
N PRO A 58 9.70 9.04 -7.60
CA PRO A 58 8.85 10.23 -7.50
C PRO A 58 8.26 10.44 -6.09
N LYS A 59 9.07 10.27 -5.04
CA LYS A 59 8.69 10.66 -3.67
C LYS A 59 8.72 12.20 -3.58
N PRO A 60 7.76 12.85 -2.89
CA PRO A 60 6.61 12.29 -2.17
C PRO A 60 5.32 12.18 -3.00
N ILE A 61 5.35 12.49 -4.30
CA ILE A 61 4.16 12.60 -5.18
C ILE A 61 3.39 11.26 -5.30
N GLY A 62 4.11 10.14 -5.39
CA GLY A 62 3.51 8.80 -5.47
C GLY A 62 2.83 8.49 -6.81
N TYR A 63 2.06 7.40 -6.83
CA TYR A 63 1.43 6.85 -8.02
C TYR A 63 -0.09 6.72 -7.84
N LEU A 64 -0.87 7.19 -8.81
CA LEU A 64 -2.33 7.04 -8.80
C LEU A 64 -2.81 5.60 -9.00
N MET A 65 -1.97 4.73 -9.57
CA MET A 65 -2.26 3.34 -9.90
C MET A 65 -1.05 2.45 -9.63
N VAL A 66 -1.29 1.26 -9.10
CA VAL A 66 -0.23 0.26 -8.80
C VAL A 66 0.54 -0.15 -10.06
N ASP A 67 -0.11 -0.19 -11.23
CA ASP A 67 0.54 -0.56 -12.49
C ASP A 67 1.66 0.40 -12.88
N PHE A 68 1.50 1.69 -12.62
CA PHE A 68 2.56 2.68 -12.89
C PHE A 68 3.75 2.49 -11.95
N MET A 69 3.49 2.20 -10.67
CA MET A 69 4.53 1.89 -9.71
C MET A 69 5.24 0.58 -10.06
N LYS A 70 4.50 -0.46 -10.45
CA LYS A 70 5.05 -1.74 -10.93
C LYS A 70 5.93 -1.53 -12.15
N ASN A 71 5.50 -0.71 -13.10
CA ASN A 71 6.30 -0.36 -14.27
C ASN A 71 7.57 0.42 -13.90
N HIS A 72 7.49 1.37 -12.96
CA HIS A 72 8.66 2.03 -12.41
C HIS A 72 9.64 1.03 -11.80
N MET A 73 9.17 0.13 -10.93
CA MET A 73 9.99 -0.91 -10.30
C MET A 73 10.62 -1.87 -11.30
N LYS A 74 9.91 -2.22 -12.36
CA LYS A 74 10.47 -3.01 -13.45
C LYS A 74 11.57 -2.26 -14.21
N LYS A 75 11.39 -0.95 -14.42
CA LYS A 75 12.34 -0.12 -15.16
C LYS A 75 13.62 0.18 -14.37
N VAL A 76 13.49 0.52 -13.09
CA VAL A 76 14.64 0.92 -12.26
C VAL A 76 15.33 -0.27 -11.59
N GLN A 77 14.66 -1.44 -11.52
CA GLN A 77 15.13 -2.67 -10.88
C GLN A 77 15.76 -2.46 -9.48
N SER A 78 15.30 -1.42 -8.79
CA SER A 78 15.86 -0.99 -7.52
C SER A 78 15.29 -1.81 -6.39
N THR A 79 16.10 -2.01 -5.35
CA THR A 79 15.66 -2.67 -4.12
C THR A 79 14.51 -1.93 -3.47
N TRP A 80 13.47 -2.67 -3.09
CA TRP A 80 12.40 -2.16 -2.24
C TRP A 80 12.89 -2.13 -0.79
N ILE A 81 12.96 -0.94 -0.19
CA ILE A 81 13.43 -0.76 1.19
C ILE A 81 12.27 -0.69 2.20
N GLY A 82 11.02 -0.70 1.72
CA GLY A 82 9.83 -0.59 2.55
C GLY A 82 9.64 0.81 3.14
N ARG A 83 8.45 1.03 3.71
CA ARG A 83 8.26 2.15 4.62
C ARG A 83 9.14 1.82 5.83
N LYS A 84 10.25 2.54 6.02
CA LYS A 84 10.96 2.44 7.31
C LYS A 84 9.92 2.67 8.39
N GLU A 85 9.86 1.79 9.38
CA GLU A 85 8.99 1.86 10.54
C GLU A 85 9.41 3.06 11.39
N SER A 86 9.12 4.25 10.88
CA SER A 86 9.53 5.53 11.45
C SER A 86 8.33 6.45 11.25
N GLU A 87 7.64 6.70 12.36
CA GLU A 87 6.56 7.69 12.52
C GLU A 87 5.13 7.24 12.15
N GLN A 88 4.68 6.14 12.76
CA GLN A 88 3.26 6.00 13.13
C GLN A 88 3.23 5.60 14.62
N GLY A 89 2.76 6.53 15.45
CA GLY A 89 2.79 6.43 16.90
C GLY A 89 2.28 5.10 17.42
N THR A 90 3.02 4.56 18.38
CA THR A 90 2.62 3.48 19.28
C THR A 90 1.29 3.83 19.94
N VAL A 91 0.17 3.42 19.34
CA VAL A 91 -1.03 3.20 20.13
C VAL A 91 -0.87 1.80 20.71
N ALA A 92 -0.23 1.74 21.87
CA ALA A 92 -0.23 0.53 22.68
C ALA A 92 -1.69 0.09 22.86
N PRO A 93 -2.01 -1.21 22.73
CA PRO A 93 -3.31 -1.69 23.15
C PRO A 93 -3.42 -1.42 24.65
N LYS A 94 -4.25 -0.45 25.04
CA LYS A 94 -4.64 -0.23 26.43
C LYS A 94 -5.48 -1.43 26.84
N VAL A 95 -4.81 -2.49 27.29
CA VAL A 95 -5.44 -3.62 27.98
C VAL A 95 -6.14 -2.99 29.19
N HIS A 96 -7.46 -2.91 29.13
CA HIS A 96 -8.27 -2.61 30.29
C HIS A 96 -8.14 -3.82 31.22
N HIS A 97 -7.19 -3.75 32.14
CA HIS A 97 -7.20 -4.61 33.32
C HIS A 97 -8.39 -4.16 34.17
N PRO A 98 -9.29 -5.06 34.58
CA PRO A 98 -10.25 -4.74 35.63
C PRO A 98 -9.47 -4.46 36.93
N PRO A 99 -9.83 -3.43 37.71
CA PRO A 99 -9.20 -3.20 39.00
C PRO A 99 -9.51 -4.37 39.94
N THR A 100 -8.45 -4.99 40.45
CA THR A 100 -8.49 -5.98 41.51
C THR A 100 -9.08 -5.33 42.77
N ALA A 101 -10.31 -5.68 43.13
CA ALA A 101 -10.86 -5.35 44.43
C ALA A 101 -10.23 -6.29 45.47
N VAL A 102 -9.25 -5.78 46.21
CA VAL A 102 -8.81 -6.34 47.49
C VAL A 102 -9.51 -5.55 48.59
N ASN A 103 -10.35 -6.25 49.35
CA ASN A 103 -10.75 -5.94 50.73
C ASN A 103 -11.17 -7.32 51.29
N MET A 104 -10.48 -8.00 52.22
CA MET A 104 -10.03 -7.59 53.56
C MET A 104 -11.12 -6.88 54.37
N THR A 105 -12.14 -7.63 54.82
CA THR A 105 -12.45 -7.83 56.25
C THR A 105 -13.34 -9.07 56.37
#